data_AF-A0A1M7SIF5-F1
#
_entry.id   AF-A0A1M7SIF5-F1
#
_cell.length_a   1.000
_cell.length_b   1.000
_cell.length_c   1.000
_cell.angle_alpha   90.00
_cell.angle_beta   90.00
_cell.angle_gamma   90.00
#
_symmetry.space_group_name_H-M   'P 1'
#
loop_
_entity.id
_entity.type
_entity.pdbx_description
1 polymer ?
#
loop_
_entity_poly.entity_id
_entity_poly.type
_entity_poly.pdbx_seq_one_letter_code
_entity_poly.pdbx_strand_id
1 'polypeptide(L)' 'MNIHLCKGDETLDQALEYINEHDSEGRRYTFDKEADRCYIGDEAFVNAPVIINYKNNYWALHIAE' A
#
# COMPACT_ATOMS: atom_id res chain seq x y z
N MET A 1 -9.23 -6.37 -1.23
CA MET A 1 -7.81 -6.15 -0.95
C MET A 1 -7.02 -6.32 -2.24
N ASN A 2 -6.26 -5.30 -2.63
CA ASN A 2 -5.29 -5.36 -3.73
C ASN A 2 -3.86 -5.34 -3.16
N ILE A 3 -2.90 -5.99 -3.81
CA ILE A 3 -1.49 -5.99 -3.35
C ILE A 3 -0.60 -5.50 -4.50
N HIS A 4 0.02 -4.34 -4.31
CA HIS A 4 1.03 -3.82 -5.23
C HIS A 4 2.39 -4.43 -4.90
N LEU A 5 2.96 -5.18 -5.84
CA LEU A 5 4.28 -5.77 -5.70
C LEU A 5 5.30 -4.82 -6.32
N CYS A 6 6.13 -4.19 -5.47
CA CYS A 6 7.11 -3.25 -5.97
C CYS A 6 8.12 -3.94 -6.90
N LYS A 7 8.40 -3.32 -8.05
CA LYS A 7 9.32 -3.87 -9.05
C LYS A 7 10.68 -3.18 -9.01
N GLY A 8 11.76 -3.95 -9.11
CA GLY A 8 13.11 -3.41 -9.31
C GLY A 8 13.52 -2.41 -8.23
N ASP A 9 13.74 -1.16 -8.66
CA ASP A 9 14.16 -0.02 -7.86
C ASP A 9 12.99 0.90 -7.44
N GLU A 10 11.75 0.49 -7.67
CA GLU A 10 10.56 1.24 -7.27
C GLU A 10 10.56 1.55 -5.78
N THR A 11 10.32 2.83 -5.44
CA THR A 11 10.20 3.30 -4.07
C THR A 11 8.76 3.20 -3.57
N LEU A 12 8.57 3.26 -2.25
CA LEU A 12 7.23 3.28 -1.66
C LEU A 12 6.38 4.48 -2.15
N ASP A 13 7.02 5.62 -2.42
CA ASP A 13 6.32 6.82 -2.90
C ASP A 13 5.86 6.65 -4.35
N GLN A 14 6.70 6.04 -5.20
CA GLN A 14 6.33 5.71 -6.58
C GLN A 14 5.23 4.65 -6.64
N ALA A 15 5.26 3.66 -5.75
CA ALA A 15 4.19 2.69 -5.62
C ALA A 15 2.86 3.35 -5.22
N LEU A 16 2.88 4.28 -4.26
CA LEU A 16 1.71 5.04 -3.86
C LEU A 16 1.14 5.88 -5.00
N GLU A 17 2.01 6.59 -5.73
CA GLU A 17 1.64 7.38 -6.90
C GLU A 17 0.98 6.49 -7.97
N TYR A 18 1.59 5.37 -8.32
CA TYR A 18 1.04 4.42 -9.28
C TYR A 18 -0.35 3.92 -8.88
N ILE A 19 -0.52 3.52 -7.61
CA ILE A 19 -1.80 3.05 -7.06
C ILE A 19 -2.87 4.14 -7.18
N ASN A 20 -2.53 5.40 -6.85
CA ASN A 20 -3.46 6.52 -6.92
C ASN A 20 -3.83 6.91 -8.36
N GLU A 21 -2.91 6.78 -9.31
CA GLU A 21 -3.18 7.05 -10.73
C GLU A 21 -4.04 5.96 -11.41
N HIS A 22 -3.95 4.73 -10.92
CA HIS A 22 -4.57 3.56 -11.54
C HIS A 22 -5.77 3.01 -10.76
N ASP A 23 -6.22 3.67 -9.68
CA ASP A 23 -7.44 3.27 -8.97
C ASP A 23 -8.68 3.56 -9.83
N SER A 24 -9.38 2.50 -10.23
CA SER A 24 -10.56 2.58 -11.09
C SER A 24 -11.76 3.26 -10.44
N GLU A 25 -11.77 3.40 -9.12
CA GLU A 25 -12.84 4.04 -8.35
C GLU A 25 -12.53 5.51 -8.03
N GLY A 26 -11.37 6.03 -8.45
CA GLY A 26 -10.95 7.40 -8.20
C GLY A 26 -10.64 7.69 -6.72
N ARG A 27 -10.42 6.64 -5.92
CA ARG A 27 -10.04 6.78 -4.51
C ARG A 27 -8.59 7.25 -4.43
N ARG A 28 -8.30 7.95 -3.34
CA ARG A 28 -6.93 8.31 -2.97
C ARG A 28 -6.52 7.55 -1.73
N TYR A 29 -5.30 7.06 -1.76
CA TYR A 29 -4.67 6.32 -0.69
C TYR A 29 -3.49 7.12 -0.15
N THR A 30 -3.18 6.86 1.11
CA THR A 30 -1.97 7.30 1.78
C THR A 30 -1.53 6.24 2.79
N PHE A 31 -0.32 6.40 3.31
CA PHE A 31 0.22 5.57 4.39
C PHE A 31 1.37 6.31 5.07
N ASP A 32 1.63 5.96 6.32
CA ASP A 32 2.82 6.30 7.09
C ASP A 32 3.86 5.18 6.98
N LYS A 33 5.08 5.52 6.56
CA LYS A 33 6.16 4.56 6.32
C LYS A 33 6.58 3.77 7.56
N GLU A 34 6.37 4.31 8.75
CA GLU A 34 6.76 3.67 10.01
C GLU A 34 5.56 3.01 10.68
N ALA A 35 4.43 3.71 10.77
CA ALA A 35 3.26 3.26 11.52
C ALA A 35 2.42 2.21 10.78
N ASP A 36 2.36 2.26 9.45
CA ASP A 36 1.51 1.35 8.65
C ASP A 36 2.23 0.08 8.20
N ARG A 37 3.46 -0.14 8.68
CA ARG A 37 4.16 -1.40 8.46
C ARG A 37 3.41 -2.53 9.17
N CYS A 38 3.08 -3.58 8.43
CA CYS A 38 2.30 -4.71 8.92
C CYS A 38 2.91 -6.06 8.52
N TYR A 39 2.36 -7.12 9.12
CA TYR A 39 2.70 -8.51 8.81
C TYR A 39 1.47 -9.27 8.31
N ILE A 40 1.71 -10.34 7.53
CA ILE A 40 0.64 -11.20 7.03
C ILE A 40 -0.12 -11.79 8.22
N GLY A 41 -1.43 -11.56 8.24
CA GLY A 41 -2.33 -12.05 9.30
C GLY A 41 -2.65 -11.02 10.38
N ASP A 42 -1.95 -9.89 10.41
CA ASP A 42 -2.30 -8.78 11.30
C ASP A 42 -3.64 -8.16 10.88
N GLU A 43 -4.38 -7.57 11.83
CA GLU A 43 -5.63 -6.88 11.54
C GLU A 43 -5.44 -5.75 10.52
N ALA A 44 -4.34 -5.01 10.59
CA ALA A 44 -4.02 -3.97 9.61
C ALA A 44 -3.87 -4.54 8.19
N PHE A 45 -3.19 -5.69 8.06
CA PHE A 45 -3.01 -6.36 6.77
C PHE A 45 -4.35 -6.88 6.22
N VAL A 46 -5.13 -7.54 7.07
CA VAL A 46 -6.40 -8.18 6.68
C VAL A 46 -7.46 -7.15 6.26
N ASN A 47 -7.49 -6.00 6.92
CA ASN A 47 -8.51 -4.98 6.70
C ASN A 47 -8.10 -3.91 5.68
N ALA A 48 -6.84 -3.90 5.22
CA ALA A 48 -6.38 -2.89 4.27
C ALA A 48 -7.08 -3.03 2.89
N PRO A 49 -7.56 -1.92 2.30
CA PRO A 49 -8.03 -1.92 0.92
C PRO A 49 -6.90 -2.26 -0.06
N VAL A 50 -5.70 -1.74 0.19
CA VAL A 50 -4.50 -1.94 -0.64
C VAL A 50 -3.28 -2.20 0.27
N ILE A 51 -2.41 -3.12 -0.14
CA ILE A 51 -1.12 -3.38 0.50
C ILE A 51 -0.01 -3.04 -0.49
N ILE A 52 1.05 -2.35 -0.05
CA ILE A 52 2.31 -2.31 -0.79
C ILE A 52 3.22 -3.41 -0.24
N ASN A 53 3.73 -4.28 -1.12
CA ASN A 53 4.87 -5.14 -0.82
C ASN A 53 6.14 -4.50 -1.39
N TYR A 54 7.05 -4.10 -0.51
CA TYR A 54 8.36 -3.59 -0.91
C TYR A 54 9.46 -4.37 -0.19
N LYS A 55 10.29 -5.09 -0.95
CA LYS A 55 11.39 -5.91 -0.44
C LYS A 55 10.96 -6.87 0.68
N ASN A 56 9.86 -7.60 0.48
CA ASN A 56 9.26 -8.55 1.43
C ASN A 56 8.74 -7.91 2.73
N ASN A 57 8.54 -6.59 2.76
CA ASN A 57 7.88 -5.89 3.83
C ASN A 57 6.54 -5.34 3.31
N TYR A 58 5.56 -5.22 4.20
CA TYR A 58 4.19 -4.85 3.84
C TYR A 58 3.79 -3.55 4.52
N TRP A 59 3.09 -2.70 3.77
CA TRP A 59 2.47 -1.47 4.27
C TRP A 59 0.99 -1.46 3.94
N ALA A 60 0.16 -1.23 4.96
CA ALA A 60 -1.28 -1.17 4.83
C ALA A 60 -1.72 0.24 4.45
N LEU A 61 -2.19 0.43 3.22
CA LEU A 61 -2.68 1.73 2.78
C LEU A 61 -4.08 1.97 3.33
N HIS A 62 -4.35 3.22 3.65
CA HIS A 62 -5.68 3.68 4.03
C HIS A 62 -6.15 4.78 3.07
N ILE A 63 -7.46 4.96 3.01
CA ILE A 63 -8.05 6.02 2.17
C ILE A 63 -7.64 7.37 2.79
N ALA A 64 -7.16 8.28 1.95
CA ALA A 64 -6.90 9.66 2.33
C ALA A 64 -8.25 10.39 2.44
N GLU A 65 -8.54 10.94 3.61
CA GLU A 65 -9.71 11.81 3.85
C GLU A 65 -9.60 13.15 3.11
#